data_AF-A0A7Y0A7C2-F1
#
_entry.id   AF-A0A7Y0A7C2-F1
#
_cell.length_a   1.000
_cell.length_b   1.000
_cell.length_c   1.000
_cell.angle_alpha   90.00
_cell.angle_beta   90.00
_cell.angle_gamma   90.00
#
_symmetry.space_group_name_H-M   'P 1'
#
loop_
_entity.id
_entity.type
_entity.pdbx_description
1 polymer ?
#
loop_
_entity_poly.entity_id
_entity_poly.type
_entity_poly.pdbx_seq_one_letter_code
_entity_poly.pdbx_strand_id
1 'polypeptide(L)'
;MKAIFQTFLFAVLCSSCFLPNGSQSNPEVWEDNKENLQDIVDRVLLNPEKFEEGENLIPEDLNFSYDKTFDIKGNLKDKNDLKITFYTDRGVIDHYSAIIYTTQEGLIKQLDENVKNGGNDFKLQNNWYAIND
;
A
#
# COMPACT_ATOMS: atom_id res chain seq x y z
N MET A 1 10.20 28.04 -55.73
CA MET A 1 9.11 28.06 -54.73
C MET A 1 9.25 26.82 -53.88
N LYS A 2 9.66 26.99 -52.62
CA LYS A 2 8.89 26.60 -51.42
C LYS A 2 8.48 25.11 -51.49
N ALA A 3 9.30 24.21 -50.96
CA ALA A 3 9.29 23.80 -49.55
C ALA A 3 7.94 23.19 -49.15
N ILE A 4 8.00 22.12 -48.35
CA ILE A 4 6.90 21.36 -47.73
C ILE A 4 6.52 20.13 -48.56
N PHE A 5 7.09 18.98 -48.22
CA PHE A 5 6.36 17.74 -47.92
C PHE A 5 7.37 16.66 -47.49
N GLN A 6 8.17 16.97 -46.47
CA GLN A 6 8.89 15.98 -45.67
C GLN A 6 8.51 16.22 -44.21
N THR A 7 7.24 15.96 -43.90
CA THR A 7 6.74 16.03 -42.52
C THR A 7 5.68 14.96 -42.30
N PHE A 8 6.03 13.69 -42.53
CA PHE A 8 5.22 12.55 -42.09
C PHE A 8 6.11 11.42 -41.53
N LEU A 9 7.11 11.80 -40.72
CA LEU A 9 7.88 10.84 -39.93
C LEU A 9 8.15 11.35 -38.49
N PHE A 10 7.26 12.21 -37.97
CA PHE A 10 7.39 12.79 -36.63
C PHE A 10 6.11 12.70 -35.79
N ALA A 11 5.19 11.80 -36.15
CA ALA A 11 3.90 11.64 -35.46
C ALA A 11 3.68 10.25 -34.84
N VAL A 12 4.70 9.39 -34.78
CA VAL A 12 4.59 8.04 -34.18
C VAL A 12 5.49 7.86 -32.93
N LEU A 13 6.28 8.87 -32.55
CA LEU A 13 7.15 8.80 -31.37
C LEU A 13 6.60 9.52 -30.13
N CYS A 14 5.42 10.14 -30.21
CA CYS A 14 4.75 10.74 -29.04
C CYS A 14 3.67 9.84 -28.42
N SER A 15 3.44 8.65 -28.98
CA SER A 15 2.42 7.70 -28.47
C SER A 15 2.98 6.74 -27.41
N SER A 16 4.28 6.80 -27.10
CA SER A 16 4.94 5.87 -26.18
C SER A 16 5.23 6.44 -24.79
N CYS A 17 4.69 7.61 -24.43
CA CYS A 17 4.82 8.18 -23.08
C CYS A 17 3.51 8.16 -22.28
N PHE A 18 2.52 7.36 -22.66
CA PHE A 18 1.54 6.86 -21.71
C PHE A 18 1.99 5.45 -21.29
N LEU A 19 3.06 5.41 -20.49
CA LEU A 19 3.21 4.30 -19.57
C LEU A 19 1.95 4.31 -18.69
N PRO A 20 1.28 3.16 -18.49
CA PRO A 20 0.21 3.09 -17.50
C PRO A 20 0.80 3.57 -16.17
N ASN A 21 0.06 4.43 -15.46
CA ASN A 21 0.40 5.00 -14.15
C ASN A 21 1.58 4.28 -13.48
N GLY A 22 2.73 4.97 -13.41
CA GLY A 22 3.87 4.46 -12.67
C GLY A 22 3.41 4.04 -11.28
N SER A 23 3.94 2.90 -10.82
CA SER A 23 3.77 2.42 -9.45
C SER A 23 3.91 3.61 -8.50
N GLN A 24 2.81 4.01 -7.85
CA GLN A 24 2.89 5.06 -6.84
C GLN A 24 3.83 4.57 -5.75
N SER A 25 4.69 5.45 -5.26
CA SER A 25 5.55 5.08 -4.14
C SER A 25 4.69 4.91 -2.88
N ASN A 26 5.02 3.96 -2.00
CA ASN A 26 4.25 3.76 -0.78
C ASN A 26 4.04 5.03 0.08
N PRO A 27 5.00 5.98 0.18
CA PRO A 27 4.75 7.25 0.86
C PRO A 27 3.62 8.08 0.24
N GLU A 28 3.47 8.09 -1.08
CA GLU A 28 2.38 8.80 -1.76
C GLU A 28 1.04 8.10 -1.51
N VAL A 29 1.01 6.77 -1.62
CA VAL A 29 -0.20 5.97 -1.32
C VAL A 29 -0.64 6.18 0.14
N TRP A 30 0.31 6.26 1.07
CA TRP A 30 0.03 6.57 2.46
C TRP A 30 -0.62 7.95 2.63
N GLU A 31 -0.01 9.01 2.09
CA GLU A 31 -0.53 10.37 2.28
C GLU A 31 -1.95 10.54 1.73
N ASP A 32 -2.27 9.88 0.62
CA ASP A 32 -3.60 9.93 0.00
C ASP A 32 -4.67 9.12 0.78
N ASN A 33 -4.26 8.12 1.57
CA ASN A 33 -5.20 7.13 2.15
C ASN A 33 -5.14 7.01 3.68
N LYS A 34 -4.23 7.69 4.37
CA LYS A 34 -3.98 7.51 5.82
C LYS A 34 -5.22 7.63 6.69
N GLU A 35 -6.17 8.51 6.34
CA GLU A 35 -7.43 8.67 7.10
C GLU A 35 -8.33 7.45 6.94
N ASN A 36 -8.51 6.94 5.72
CA ASN A 36 -9.29 5.73 5.46
C ASN A 36 -8.63 4.49 6.06
N LEU A 37 -7.30 4.41 5.99
CA LEU A 37 -6.52 3.32 6.60
C LEU A 37 -6.68 3.32 8.12
N GLN A 38 -6.59 4.49 8.76
CA GLN A 38 -6.80 4.61 10.20
C GLN A 38 -8.25 4.26 10.58
N ASP A 39 -9.25 4.67 9.79
CA ASP A 39 -10.64 4.31 10.03
C ASP A 39 -10.86 2.78 10.00
N ILE A 40 -10.22 2.05 9.07
CA ILE A 40 -10.27 0.57 9.07
C ILE A 40 -9.66 0.01 10.34
N VAL A 41 -8.47 0.48 10.74
CA VAL A 41 -7.81 0.03 11.97
C VAL A 41 -8.70 0.29 13.20
N ASP A 42 -9.31 1.48 13.28
CA ASP A 42 -10.20 1.85 14.37
C ASP A 42 -11.45 0.95 14.39
N ARG A 43 -12.04 0.65 13.23
CA ARG A 43 -13.17 -0.30 13.12
C ARG A 43 -12.80 -1.69 13.63
N VAL A 44 -11.62 -2.21 13.26
CA VAL A 44 -11.11 -3.51 13.74
C VAL A 44 -10.90 -3.49 15.27
N LEU A 45 -10.30 -2.43 15.81
CA LEU A 45 -10.02 -2.31 17.24
C LEU A 45 -11.26 -2.07 18.10
N LEU A 46 -12.31 -1.46 17.53
CA LEU A 46 -13.57 -1.17 18.21
C LEU A 46 -14.59 -2.31 18.11
N ASN A 47 -14.62 -3.04 17.00
CA ASN A 47 -15.61 -4.09 16.71
C ASN A 47 -14.93 -5.35 16.13
N PRO A 48 -13.99 -5.98 16.86
CA PRO A 48 -13.21 -7.11 16.34
C PRO A 48 -14.04 -8.31 15.93
N GLU A 49 -15.26 -8.47 16.45
CA GLU A 49 -16.21 -9.53 16.10
C GLU A 49 -16.79 -9.41 14.68
N LYS A 50 -16.59 -8.28 14.01
CA LYS A 50 -17.03 -8.06 12.62
C LYS A 50 -15.99 -8.49 11.59
N PHE A 51 -14.82 -8.93 12.05
CA PHE A 51 -13.68 -9.27 11.22
C PHE A 51 -13.19 -10.68 11.53
N GLU A 52 -12.49 -11.27 10.58
CA GLU A 52 -11.87 -12.58 10.72
C GLU A 52 -10.35 -12.47 10.58
N GLU A 53 -9.63 -13.42 11.17
CA GLU A 53 -8.20 -13.57 10.85
C GLU A 53 -8.08 -14.03 9.39
N GLY A 54 -7.19 -13.39 8.64
CA GLY A 54 -7.03 -13.55 7.20
C GLY A 54 -7.61 -12.38 6.40
N GLU A 55 -8.05 -12.69 5.18
CA GLU A 55 -8.45 -11.70 4.18
C GLU A 55 -9.87 -11.16 4.44
N ASN A 56 -9.99 -9.84 4.56
CA ASN A 56 -11.23 -9.11 4.79
C ASN A 56 -11.48 -8.11 3.65
N LEU A 57 -12.74 -7.84 3.33
CA LEU A 57 -13.11 -6.80 2.38
C LEU A 57 -12.98 -5.42 3.01
N ILE A 58 -12.46 -4.45 2.25
CA ILE A 58 -12.55 -3.04 2.62
C ILE A 58 -14.03 -2.63 2.68
N PRO A 59 -14.47 -1.90 3.72
CA PRO A 59 -15.83 -1.38 3.81
C PRO A 59 -16.23 -0.57 2.58
N GLU A 60 -17.43 -0.80 2.05
CA GLU A 60 -17.92 -0.19 0.80
C GLU A 60 -18.03 1.35 0.86
N ASP A 61 -18.12 1.90 2.06
CA ASP A 61 -18.16 3.35 2.29
C ASP A 61 -16.79 4.04 2.17
N LEU A 62 -15.71 3.26 2.03
CA LEU A 62 -14.36 3.77 1.86
C LEU A 62 -13.87 3.60 0.42
N ASN A 63 -13.26 4.66 -0.12
CA ASN A 63 -12.75 4.64 -1.50
C ASN A 63 -11.22 4.52 -1.51
N PHE A 64 -10.75 3.40 -2.03
CA PHE A 64 -9.33 3.11 -2.26
C PHE A 64 -9.04 2.95 -3.75
N SER A 65 -7.90 3.47 -4.20
CA SER A 65 -7.43 3.37 -5.58
C SER A 65 -6.77 2.03 -5.92
N TYR A 66 -6.46 1.22 -4.90
CA TYR A 66 -5.80 -0.08 -5.01
C TYR A 66 -6.71 -1.20 -4.51
N ASP A 67 -6.11 -2.31 -4.10
CA ASP A 67 -6.77 -3.52 -3.64
C ASP A 67 -7.95 -3.25 -2.71
N LYS A 68 -9.03 -4.03 -2.89
CA LYS A 68 -10.29 -3.89 -2.15
C LYS A 68 -10.35 -4.79 -0.92
N THR A 69 -9.22 -5.36 -0.53
CA THR A 69 -9.11 -6.23 0.62
C THR A 69 -7.92 -5.85 1.50
N PHE A 70 -7.93 -6.36 2.73
CA PHE A 70 -6.82 -6.25 3.67
C PHE A 70 -6.71 -7.54 4.47
N ASP A 71 -5.50 -7.89 4.90
CA ASP A 71 -5.22 -9.11 5.65
C ASP A 71 -4.98 -8.79 7.13
N ILE A 72 -5.63 -9.54 8.01
CA ILE A 72 -5.44 -9.44 9.46
C ILE A 72 -4.73 -10.70 9.96
N LYS A 73 -3.69 -10.54 10.78
CA LYS A 73 -3.04 -11.66 11.50
C LYS A 73 -2.92 -11.36 12.98
N GLY A 74 -2.97 -12.42 13.78
CA GLY A 74 -2.87 -12.35 15.24
C GLY A 74 -4.23 -12.44 15.92
N ASN A 75 -4.26 -12.11 17.21
CA ASN A 75 -5.45 -12.21 18.03
C ASN A 75 -6.29 -10.92 17.99
N LEU A 76 -7.38 -10.93 17.22
CA LEU A 76 -8.35 -9.82 17.13
C LEU A 76 -8.89 -9.31 18.48
N LYS A 77 -8.91 -10.16 19.52
CA LYS A 77 -9.37 -9.76 20.86
C LYS A 77 -8.25 -9.16 21.73
N ASP A 78 -7.00 -9.33 21.33
CA ASP A 78 -5.83 -8.75 21.99
C ASP A 78 -5.26 -7.62 21.14
N LYS A 79 -5.46 -6.39 21.62
CA LYS A 79 -4.97 -5.19 20.92
C LYS A 79 -3.46 -5.14 20.80
N ASN A 80 -2.70 -5.93 21.55
CA ASN A 80 -1.24 -5.99 21.49
C ASN A 80 -0.71 -7.06 20.53
N ASP A 81 -1.59 -7.87 19.95
CA ASP A 81 -1.23 -8.95 19.03
C ASP A 81 -1.98 -8.83 17.72
N LEU A 82 -1.82 -7.68 17.05
CA LEU A 82 -2.47 -7.40 15.78
C LEU A 82 -1.46 -6.98 14.71
N LYS A 83 -1.63 -7.52 13.51
CA LYS A 83 -1.04 -7.05 12.26
C LYS A 83 -2.15 -6.89 11.23
N ILE A 84 -2.23 -5.72 10.60
CA ILE A 84 -3.13 -5.45 9.47
C ILE A 84 -2.27 -5.07 8.28
N THR A 85 -2.49 -5.71 7.14
CA THR A 85 -1.73 -5.51 5.89
C THR A 85 -2.67 -5.01 4.80
N PHE A 86 -2.36 -3.85 4.25
CA PHE A 86 -3.04 -3.23 3.12
C PHE A 86 -2.13 -3.34 1.90
N TYR A 87 -2.45 -4.24 0.98
CA TYR A 87 -1.64 -4.44 -0.23
C TYR A 87 -1.84 -3.27 -1.20
N THR A 88 -0.77 -2.52 -1.46
CA THR A 88 -0.78 -1.43 -2.46
C THR A 88 -0.40 -1.97 -3.84
N ASP A 89 0.46 -3.00 -3.87
CA ASP A 89 0.71 -3.87 -5.01
C ASP A 89 0.99 -5.28 -4.50
N ARG A 90 0.22 -6.28 -4.95
CA ARG A 90 0.50 -7.69 -4.62
C ARG A 90 1.69 -8.26 -5.40
N GLY A 91 2.09 -7.55 -6.46
CA GLY A 91 3.09 -7.90 -7.45
C GLY A 91 2.91 -9.32 -8.02
N VAL A 92 4.02 -9.85 -8.56
CA VAL A 92 4.08 -11.20 -9.13
C VAL A 92 5.31 -11.91 -8.59
N ILE A 93 5.07 -13.05 -7.92
CA ILE A 93 6.00 -14.10 -7.47
C ILE A 93 7.04 -13.69 -6.43
N ASP A 94 7.66 -12.51 -6.46
CA ASP A 94 8.73 -12.13 -5.51
C ASP A 94 8.77 -10.64 -5.11
N HIS A 95 7.82 -9.82 -5.56
CA HIS A 95 7.72 -8.42 -5.16
C HIS A 95 6.33 -8.08 -4.65
N TYR A 96 6.22 -7.39 -3.52
CA TYR A 96 4.96 -6.80 -3.09
C TYR A 96 5.22 -5.50 -2.32
N SER A 97 4.25 -4.60 -2.46
CA SER A 97 4.20 -3.36 -1.70
C SER A 97 2.99 -3.37 -0.79
N ALA A 98 3.18 -2.99 0.47
CA ALA A 98 2.09 -2.92 1.43
C ALA A 98 2.29 -1.81 2.45
N ILE A 99 1.16 -1.32 2.96
CA ILE A 99 1.11 -0.53 4.18
C ILE A 99 0.69 -1.47 5.32
N ILE A 100 1.48 -1.47 6.40
CA ILE A 100 1.29 -2.35 7.55
C ILE A 100 1.00 -1.50 8.78
N TYR A 101 -0.09 -1.83 9.47
CA TYR A 101 -0.31 -1.46 10.86
C TYR A 101 0.01 -2.66 11.76
N THR A 102 0.77 -2.46 12.83
CA THR A 102 1.01 -3.55 13.78
C THR A 102 1.22 -3.07 15.21
N THR A 103 0.69 -3.83 16.17
CA THR A 103 0.91 -3.65 17.60
C THR A 103 1.81 -4.74 18.20
N GLN A 104 2.21 -5.72 17.41
CA GLN A 104 3.07 -6.82 17.83
C GLN A 104 4.49 -6.30 18.09
N GLU A 105 4.91 -6.23 19.36
CA GLU A 105 6.22 -5.66 19.73
C GLU A 105 7.40 -6.32 19.01
N GLY A 106 7.35 -7.64 18.80
CA GLY A 106 8.39 -8.37 18.08
C GLY A 106 8.50 -7.94 16.62
N LEU A 107 7.35 -7.75 15.96
CA LEU A 107 7.30 -7.31 14.57
C LEU A 107 7.70 -5.83 14.44
N ILE A 108 7.27 -4.96 15.36
CA ILE A 108 7.69 -3.56 15.42
C ILE A 108 9.23 -3.46 15.48
N LYS A 109 9.87 -4.26 16.34
CA LYS A 109 11.34 -4.29 16.44
C LYS A 109 11.99 -4.71 15.12
N GLN A 110 11.48 -5.76 14.50
CA GLN A 110 11.96 -6.24 13.19
C GLN A 110 11.81 -5.18 12.09
N LEU A 111 10.65 -4.53 12.01
CA LEU A 111 10.38 -3.49 11.00
C LEU A 111 11.24 -2.24 11.25
N ASP A 112 11.41 -1.83 12.50
CA ASP A 112 12.31 -0.73 12.86
C ASP A 112 13.78 -1.05 12.51
N GLU A 113 14.21 -2.30 12.66
CA GLU A 113 15.54 -2.76 12.23
C GLU A 113 15.69 -2.75 10.70
N ASN A 114 14.69 -3.24 9.96
CA ASN A 114 14.69 -3.22 8.49
C ASN A 114 14.78 -1.79 7.95
N VAL A 115 13.98 -0.86 8.49
CA VAL A 115 14.02 0.56 8.13
C VAL A 115 15.40 1.18 8.42
N LYS A 116 16.06 0.79 9.52
CA LYS A 116 17.40 1.27 9.87
C LYS A 116 18.51 0.69 9.01
N ASN A 117 18.41 -0.59 8.65
CA ASN A 117 19.45 -1.31 7.92
C ASN A 117 19.57 -0.83 6.46
N GLY A 118 18.63 0.00 6.00
CA GLY A 118 18.61 0.54 4.66
C GLY A 118 18.00 -0.46 3.68
N GLY A 119 17.01 0.01 2.94
CA GLY A 119 16.20 -0.75 2.00
C GLY A 119 15.12 0.15 1.43
N ASN A 120 14.05 -0.44 0.89
CA ASN A 120 12.89 0.30 0.37
C ASN A 120 11.74 0.41 1.39
N ASP A 121 11.97 0.02 2.64
CA ASP A 121 10.99 0.09 3.72
C ASP A 121 11.03 1.44 4.42
N PHE A 122 9.85 1.94 4.81
CA PHE A 122 9.72 3.23 5.48
C PHE A 122 8.88 3.11 6.75
N LYS A 123 9.32 3.77 7.82
CA LYS A 123 8.47 4.05 8.97
C LYS A 123 7.63 5.28 8.65
N LEU A 124 6.31 5.10 8.59
CA LEU A 124 5.37 6.17 8.24
C LEU A 124 4.99 6.94 9.51
N GLN A 125 4.54 6.21 10.54
CA GLN A 125 4.16 6.73 11.86
C GLN A 125 4.35 5.64 12.94
N ASN A 126 3.96 5.93 14.18
CA ASN A 126 3.91 4.90 15.22
C ASN A 126 3.01 3.76 14.76
N ASN A 127 3.51 2.52 14.85
CA ASN A 127 2.84 1.29 14.43
C ASN A 127 2.55 1.18 12.93
N TRP A 128 2.95 2.16 12.11
CA TRP A 128 2.67 2.21 10.67
C TRP A 128 3.95 2.16 9.85
N TYR A 129 3.98 1.22 8.90
CA TYR A 129 5.13 0.95 8.05
C TYR A 129 4.70 0.78 6.60
N ALA A 130 5.56 1.20 5.68
CA ALA A 130 5.47 0.88 4.26
C ALA A 130 6.56 -0.13 3.92
N ILE A 131 6.20 -1.27 3.36
CA ILE A 131 7.13 -2.33 2.95
C ILE A 131 7.15 -2.41 1.43
N ASN A 132 8.34 -2.52 0.87
CA ASN A 132 8.58 -2.75 -0.54
C ASN A 132 9.58 -3.89 -0.67
N ASP A 133 9.06 -5.10 -0.79
CA ASP A 133 9.83 -6.33 -0.99
C ASP A 133 9.87 -6.66 -2.48
#